data_AF-A0A158KYS2-F1
#
_entry.id   AF-A0A158KYS2-F1
#
_cell.length_a   1.000
_cell.length_b   1.000
_cell.length_c   1.000
_cell.angle_alpha   90.00
_cell.angle_beta   90.00
_cell.angle_gamma   90.00
#
_symmetry.space_group_name_H-M   'P 1'
#
loop_
_entity.id
_entity.type
_entity.pdbx_description
1 polymer ?
#
loop_
_entity_poly.entity_id
_entity_poly.type
_entity_poly.pdbx_seq_one_letter_code
_entity_poly.pdbx_strand_id
1 'polypeptide(L)'
;MYSEIRLDDIRRGMEWWESLSEAERSEWFAKVGTTRPADAWDAFKRSRRGGDSMKPAVQPTEELRRGMDWWKSLSEDERTEWFAKLDTHRPKDAWSAFRRSLTKGDEGDQEGR
;
A
#
# COMPACT_ATOMS: atom_id res chain seq x y z
N MET A 1 -1.89 -35.69 16.49
CA MET A 1 -0.69 -34.90 16.20
C MET A 1 -1.11 -33.46 15.86
N TYR A 2 -1.65 -32.71 16.84
CA TYR A 2 -2.14 -31.33 16.66
C TYR A 2 -1.39 -30.31 17.53
N SER A 3 -0.38 -30.78 18.27
CA SER A 3 0.31 -29.98 19.30
C SER A 3 1.48 -29.16 18.74
N GLU A 4 2.20 -29.66 17.74
CA GLU A 4 3.37 -28.96 17.17
C GLU A 4 2.99 -27.70 16.39
N ILE A 5 1.89 -27.73 15.63
CA ILE A 5 1.42 -26.56 14.86
C ILE A 5 1.02 -25.41 15.79
N ARG A 6 0.48 -25.72 16.98
CA ARG A 6 0.11 -24.71 17.98
C ARG A 6 1.33 -24.11 18.68
N LEU A 7 2.35 -24.92 18.96
CA LEU A 7 3.58 -24.44 19.60
C LEU A 7 4.37 -23.50 18.70
N ASP A 8 4.49 -23.81 17.40
CA ASP A 8 5.18 -22.94 16.45
C ASP A 8 4.43 -21.61 16.26
N ASP A 9 3.10 -21.63 16.23
CA ASP A 9 2.26 -20.42 16.16
C ASP A 9 2.36 -19.55 17.41
N ILE A 10 2.43 -20.17 18.60
CA ILE A 10 2.65 -19.45 19.87
C ILE A 10 4.04 -18.84 19.91
N ARG A 11 5.08 -19.59 19.48
CA ARG A 11 6.46 -19.11 19.46
C ARG A 11 6.61 -17.90 18.53
N ARG A 12 6.06 -17.97 17.31
CA ARG A 12 6.03 -16.84 16.37
C ARG A 12 5.25 -15.65 16.90
N GLY A 13 4.13 -15.90 17.60
CA GLY A 13 3.36 -14.85 18.27
C GLY A 13 4.15 -14.15 19.37
N MET A 14 4.95 -14.90 20.14
CA MET A 14 5.85 -14.32 21.16
C MET A 14 7.03 -13.59 20.54
N GLU A 15 7.68 -14.13 19.51
CA GLU A 15 8.78 -13.44 18.81
C GLU A 15 8.31 -12.12 18.16
N TRP A 16 7.10 -12.13 17.58
CA TRP A 16 6.46 -10.91 17.11
C TRP A 16 6.20 -9.92 18.24
N TRP A 17 5.62 -10.39 19.35
CA TRP A 17 5.33 -9.56 20.53
C TRP A 17 6.60 -8.94 21.13
N GLU A 18 7.67 -9.72 21.21
CA GLU A 18 8.97 -9.26 21.73
C GLU A 18 9.65 -8.25 20.80
N SER A 19 9.38 -8.33 19.50
CA SER A 19 9.85 -7.35 18.51
C SER A 19 9.10 -6.01 18.55
N LEU A 20 7.94 -5.92 19.21
CA LEU A 20 7.17 -4.67 19.31
C LEU A 20 7.71 -3.78 20.43
N SER A 21 7.69 -2.47 20.19
CA SER A 21 7.99 -1.46 21.21
C SER A 21 6.88 -1.37 22.26
N GLU A 22 7.16 -0.85 23.47
CA GLU A 22 6.15 -0.70 24.53
C GLU A 22 4.93 0.14 24.11
N ALA A 23 5.14 1.15 23.25
CA ALA A 23 4.07 1.94 22.64
C ALA A 23 3.16 1.07 21.76
N GLU A 24 3.76 0.29 20.85
CA GLU A 24 3.02 -0.59 19.94
C GLU A 24 2.28 -1.70 20.71
N ARG A 25 2.91 -2.28 21.74
CA ARG A 25 2.27 -3.27 22.63
C ARG A 25 1.04 -2.67 23.32
N SER A 26 1.13 -1.41 23.77
CA SER A 26 0.00 -0.70 24.40
C SER A 26 -1.13 -0.43 23.42
N GLU A 27 -0.82 -0.06 22.17
CA GLU A 27 -1.82 0.11 21.11
C GLU A 27 -2.53 -1.22 20.78
N TRP A 28 -1.77 -2.32 20.71
CA TRP A 28 -2.35 -3.64 20.48
C TRP A 28 -3.23 -4.09 21.65
N PHE A 29 -2.81 -3.86 22.90
CA PHE A 29 -3.63 -4.15 24.07
C PHE A 29 -4.91 -3.31 24.12
N ALA A 30 -4.84 -2.02 23.78
CA ALA A 30 -6.03 -1.17 23.65
C ALA A 30 -6.98 -1.68 22.55
N LYS A 31 -6.42 -2.19 21.44
CA LYS A 31 -7.18 -2.71 20.30
C LYS A 31 -7.88 -4.03 20.59
N VAL A 32 -7.26 -4.94 21.33
CA VAL A 32 -7.89 -6.22 21.70
C VAL A 32 -8.66 -6.15 23.01
N GLY A 33 -8.47 -5.09 23.80
CA GLY A 33 -9.09 -4.93 25.12
C GLY A 33 -8.63 -5.97 26.14
N THR A 34 -7.53 -6.67 25.87
CA THR A 34 -6.97 -7.69 26.74
C THR A 34 -5.48 -7.45 26.94
N THR A 35 -4.92 -7.97 28.03
CA THR A 35 -3.48 -7.96 28.31
C THR A 35 -2.78 -9.24 27.84
N ARG A 36 -3.40 -9.99 26.91
CA ARG A 36 -2.92 -11.28 26.44
C ARG A 36 -2.22 -11.15 25.08
N PRO A 37 -0.94 -11.53 24.97
CA PRO A 37 -0.21 -11.48 23.69
C PRO A 37 -0.78 -12.46 22.65
N ALA A 38 -1.44 -13.55 23.08
CA ALA A 38 -2.11 -14.48 22.19
C ALA A 38 -3.33 -13.86 21.48
N ASP A 39 -4.12 -13.05 22.19
CA ASP A 39 -5.26 -12.32 21.64
C ASP A 39 -4.78 -11.21 20.69
N ALA A 40 -3.71 -10.50 21.04
CA ALA A 40 -3.05 -9.54 20.16
C ALA A 40 -2.51 -10.20 18.87
N TRP A 41 -1.90 -11.38 18.98
CA TRP A 41 -1.43 -12.16 17.84
C TRP A 41 -2.58 -12.66 16.95
N ASP A 42 -3.70 -13.09 17.54
CA ASP A 42 -4.89 -13.47 16.78
C ASP A 42 -5.49 -12.27 16.04
N ALA A 43 -5.59 -11.12 16.68
CA ALA A 43 -6.03 -9.87 16.06
C ALA A 43 -5.08 -9.43 14.94
N PHE A 44 -3.76 -9.56 15.13
CA PHE A 44 -2.77 -9.32 14.08
C PHE A 44 -2.93 -10.29 12.90
N LYS A 45 -3.11 -11.59 13.15
CA LYS A 45 -3.38 -12.59 12.11
C LYS A 45 -4.69 -12.31 11.37
N ARG A 46 -5.75 -11.90 12.06
CA ARG A 46 -7.02 -11.48 11.43
C ARG A 46 -6.83 -10.22 10.59
N SER A 47 -6.09 -9.23 11.10
CA SER A 47 -5.73 -8.01 10.36
C SER A 47 -4.85 -8.28 9.15
N ARG A 48 -4.13 -9.41 9.10
CA ARG A 48 -3.28 -9.82 7.96
C ARG A 48 -4.02 -10.72 6.96
N ARG A 49 -5.02 -11.50 7.42
CA ARG A 49 -5.83 -12.42 6.58
C ARG A 49 -7.03 -11.73 5.95
N GLY A 50 -7.67 -10.79 6.65
CA GLY A 50 -8.58 -9.84 6.04
C GLY A 50 -7.73 -8.74 5.41
N GLY A 51 -7.65 -8.66 4.08
CA GLY A 51 -6.83 -7.69 3.35
C GLY A 51 -7.24 -6.21 3.50
N ASP A 52 -7.79 -5.82 4.65
CA ASP A 52 -8.26 -4.47 4.93
C ASP A 52 -8.10 -4.18 6.44
N SER A 53 -7.57 -3.00 6.79
CA SER A 53 -7.53 -2.36 8.13
C SER A 53 -6.19 -2.23 8.86
N MET A 54 -5.06 -2.68 8.31
CA MET A 54 -3.77 -2.08 8.67
C MET A 54 -2.86 -1.95 7.45
N LYS A 55 -3.38 -1.21 6.47
CA LYS A 55 -2.52 -0.21 5.88
C LYS A 55 -2.04 0.68 7.06
N PRO A 56 -0.74 0.79 7.42
CA PRO A 56 -0.26 2.17 7.56
C PRO A 56 -0.76 2.84 6.30
N ALA A 57 -1.21 4.10 6.31
CA ALA A 57 -1.25 4.79 5.04
C ALA A 57 0.15 4.60 4.44
N VAL A 58 0.32 3.59 3.56
CA VAL A 58 1.29 3.57 2.51
C VAL A 58 0.74 4.76 1.80
N GLN A 59 1.25 5.91 2.23
CA GLN A 59 0.95 7.17 1.61
C GLN A 59 1.11 6.80 0.16
N PRO A 60 0.05 6.96 -0.66
CA PRO A 60 0.23 6.79 -2.09
C PRO A 60 1.54 7.52 -2.33
N THR A 61 2.58 6.79 -2.79
CA THR A 61 3.92 7.36 -2.90
C THR A 61 3.75 8.72 -3.54
N GLU A 62 4.54 9.74 -3.22
CA GLU A 62 4.28 11.08 -3.76
C GLU A 62 3.97 11.04 -5.27
N GLU A 63 4.58 10.10 -6.01
CA GLU A 63 4.20 9.68 -7.36
C GLU A 63 2.74 9.24 -7.58
N LEU A 64 2.20 8.31 -6.80
CA LEU A 64 0.82 7.86 -6.92
C LEU A 64 -0.19 8.95 -6.50
N ARG A 65 0.20 9.80 -5.54
CA ARG A 65 -0.60 10.98 -5.16
C ARG A 65 -0.63 12.02 -6.28
N ARG A 66 0.53 12.31 -6.86
CA ARG A 66 0.70 13.26 -7.97
C ARG A 66 0.05 12.76 -9.26
N GLY A 67 0.08 11.45 -9.52
CA GLY A 67 -0.65 10.84 -10.62
C GLY A 67 -2.17 10.90 -10.45
N MET A 68 -2.68 10.70 -9.23
CA MET A 68 -4.11 10.88 -8.92
C MET A 68 -4.54 12.35 -9.00
N ASP A 69 -3.70 13.28 -8.55
CA ASP A 69 -3.96 14.72 -8.60
C ASP A 69 -4.00 15.23 -10.05
N TRP A 70 -3.00 14.84 -10.85
CA TRP A 70 -2.98 15.06 -12.30
C TRP A 70 -4.25 14.48 -12.97
N TRP A 71 -4.60 13.24 -12.66
CA TRP A 71 -5.79 12.60 -13.22
C TRP A 71 -7.08 13.35 -12.86
N LYS A 72 -7.16 13.90 -11.64
CA LYS A 72 -8.29 14.73 -11.19
C LYS A 72 -8.32 16.10 -11.86
N SER A 73 -7.18 16.64 -12.25
CA SER A 73 -7.08 17.89 -13.00
C SER A 73 -7.51 17.77 -14.47
N LEU A 74 -7.54 16.56 -15.03
CA LEU A 74 -8.04 16.32 -16.39
C LEU A 74 -9.56 16.39 -16.45
N SER A 75 -10.09 16.90 -17.56
CA SER A 75 -11.51 16.89 -17.90
C SER A 75 -12.00 15.49 -18.24
N GLU A 76 -13.32 15.26 -18.24
CA GLU A 76 -13.90 13.95 -18.60
C GLU A 76 -13.54 13.52 -20.03
N ASP A 77 -13.52 14.47 -20.99
CA ASP A 77 -13.08 14.22 -22.36
C ASP A 77 -11.62 13.74 -22.40
N GLU A 78 -10.72 14.45 -21.74
CA GLU A 78 -9.29 14.11 -21.68
C GLU A 78 -9.07 12.74 -21.03
N ARG A 79 -9.79 12.42 -19.95
CA ARG A 79 -9.74 11.09 -19.31
C ARG A 79 -10.19 9.99 -20.27
N THR A 80 -11.22 10.26 -21.06
CA THR A 80 -11.76 9.33 -22.05
C THR A 80 -10.76 9.10 -23.19
N GLU A 81 -10.09 10.16 -23.67
CA GLU A 81 -9.00 10.05 -24.63
C GLU A 81 -7.84 9.21 -24.09
N TRP A 82 -7.46 9.40 -22.82
CA TRP A 82 -6.44 8.58 -22.18
C TRP A 82 -6.84 7.10 -22.06
N PHE A 83 -8.10 6.82 -21.73
CA PHE A 83 -8.61 5.45 -21.70
C PHE A 83 -8.63 4.81 -23.09
N ALA A 84 -9.07 5.53 -24.12
CA ALA A 84 -9.06 5.07 -25.50
C ALA A 84 -7.64 4.83 -26.03
N LYS A 85 -6.70 5.71 -25.68
CA LYS A 85 -5.30 5.63 -26.11
C LYS A 85 -4.55 4.42 -25.54
N LEU A 86 -4.92 4.00 -24.33
CA LEU A 86 -4.19 2.98 -23.58
C LEU A 86 -4.95 1.66 -23.44
N ASP A 87 -6.16 1.58 -23.99
CA ASP A 87 -7.07 0.42 -23.85
C ASP A 87 -7.19 -0.07 -22.40
N THR A 88 -7.25 0.88 -21.47
CA THR A 88 -7.26 0.59 -20.03
C THR A 88 -8.14 1.58 -19.30
N HIS A 89 -8.89 1.09 -18.32
CA HIS A 89 -9.67 1.92 -17.41
C HIS A 89 -8.93 2.25 -16.11
N ARG A 90 -7.59 2.18 -16.13
CA ARG A 90 -6.75 2.39 -14.95
C ARG A 90 -6.02 3.74 -15.01
N PRO A 91 -6.32 4.67 -14.09
CA PRO A 91 -5.63 5.97 -14.00
C PRO A 91 -4.10 5.86 -13.84
N LYS A 92 -3.62 4.77 -13.21
CA LYS A 92 -2.19 4.52 -12.99
C LYS A 92 -1.44 4.28 -14.31
N ASP A 93 -2.07 3.60 -15.26
CA ASP A 93 -1.49 3.32 -16.57
C ASP A 93 -1.40 4.60 -17.41
N ALA A 94 -2.43 5.46 -17.34
CA ALA A 94 -2.41 6.81 -17.93
C ALA A 94 -1.29 7.70 -17.38
N TRP A 95 -1.09 7.73 -16.07
CA TRP A 95 0.01 8.46 -15.45
C TRP A 95 1.39 7.93 -15.86
N SER A 96 1.53 6.60 -15.96
CA SER A 96 2.79 5.97 -16.36
C SER A 96 3.14 6.27 -17.83
N ALA A 97 2.15 6.33 -18.71
CA ALA A 97 2.31 6.75 -20.09
C ALA A 97 2.65 8.25 -20.20
N PHE A 98 1.94 9.12 -19.48
CA PHE A 98 2.21 10.55 -19.42
C PHE A 98 3.66 10.85 -18.96
N ARG A 99 4.15 10.13 -17.96
CA ARG A 99 5.55 10.25 -17.52
C ARG A 99 6.56 9.81 -18.56
N ARG A 100 6.31 8.69 -19.25
CA ARG A 100 7.15 8.28 -20.38
C ARG A 100 7.21 9.34 -21.47
N SER A 101 6.14 10.09 -21.68
CA SER A 101 6.11 11.23 -22.59
C SER A 101 6.87 12.44 -22.06
N LEU A 102 6.76 12.77 -20.77
CA LEU A 102 7.54 13.87 -20.15
C LEU A 102 9.05 13.61 -20.18
N THR A 103 9.49 12.39 -19.88
CA THR A 103 10.93 12.04 -19.91
C THR A 103 11.50 12.02 -21.32
N LYS A 104 10.67 11.83 -22.35
CA LYS A 104 11.08 11.94 -23.75
C LYS A 104 11.13 13.38 -24.28
N GLY A 105 10.61 14.36 -23.54
CA GLY A 105 10.55 15.76 -23.96
C GLY A 105 11.82 16.57 -23.72
N ASP A 106 12.80 16.03 -22.99
CA ASP A 106 14.05 16.73 -22.65
C ASP A 106 15.23 16.40 -23.61
N GLU A 107 15.04 15.45 -24.53
CA GLU A 107 16.05 15.00 -25.52
C GLU A 107 15.68 15.50 -26.93
N GLY A 108 15.36 16.78 -27.05
CA GLY A 108 14.80 17.36 -28.29
C GLY A 108 15.22 18.79 -28.62
N ASP A 109 16.18 19.38 -27.91
CA ASP A 109 16.73 20.70 -28.25
C ASP A 109 18.28 20.63 -28.34
N GLN A 110 18.76 19.81 -29.28
CA GLN A 110 20.04 20.01 -29.94
C GLN A 110 19.82 19.85 -31.45
N GLU A 111 19.07 20.78 -32.03
CA GLU A 111 19.09 20.99 -33.47
C GLU A 111 20.43 21.66 -33.83
N GLY A 112 21.39 20.81 -34.18
CA GLY A 112 22.70 21.22 -34.69
C GLY A 112 22.58 21.81 -36.07
N ARG A 113 22.85 23.11 -36.11
CA ARG A 113 23.27 23.94 -37.25
C ARG A 113 24.15 23.25 -38.29
#